data_AF-A0A0G4P8E1-F1
#
_entry.id   AF-A0A0G4P8E1-F1
#
_cell.length_a   1.000
_cell.length_b   1.000
_cell.length_c   1.000
_cell.angle_alpha   90.00
_cell.angle_beta   90.00
_cell.angle_gamma   90.00
#
_symmetry.space_group_name_H-M   'P 1'
#
loop_
_entity.id
_entity.type
_entity.pdbx_description
1 polymer ?
#
loop_
_entity_poly.entity_id
_entity_poly.type
_entity_poly.pdbx_seq_one_letter_code
_entity_poly.pdbx_strand_id
1 'polypeptide(L)'
;MAQNPAEREAWCRDEEQHLHGRYKAFNVTELQNLAAKAIGADRCVSITKLAEGGFNKVFHLLIHDRKSVLARIPNPNAGPSFYTTASEVAIMEFVIFRWSATAQNPVGSEYIIMEEATGSQLGTVWDEMTPDLKLKIMRDVVSIKTKMLSISFSHYGSIYFANDLVDRAVPTQIISDAPTELKDQVSKKFTIGPTVDRDF
;
A
#
# COMPACT_ATOMS: atom_id res chain seq x y z
N MET A 1 -27.39 -5.87 -26.02
CA MET A 1 -26.70 -4.89 -26.89
C MET A 1 -25.30 -5.40 -27.14
N ALA A 2 -24.95 -5.71 -28.39
CA ALA A 2 -23.60 -6.13 -28.75
C ALA A 2 -22.73 -4.87 -28.94
N GLN A 3 -21.68 -4.74 -28.13
CA GLN A 3 -20.68 -3.66 -28.27
C GLN A 3 -19.98 -3.75 -29.64
N ASN A 4 -19.72 -2.59 -30.23
CA ASN A 4 -19.16 -2.44 -31.57
C ASN A 4 -17.76 -3.08 -31.65
N PRO A 5 -17.47 -3.94 -32.64
CA PRO A 5 -16.16 -4.61 -32.78
C PRO A 5 -14.97 -3.64 -32.86
N ALA A 6 -15.16 -2.42 -33.39
CA ALA A 6 -14.10 -1.40 -33.41
C ALA A 6 -13.75 -0.85 -32.01
N GLU A 7 -14.73 -0.78 -31.11
CA GLU A 7 -14.52 -0.36 -29.72
C GLU A 7 -13.80 -1.46 -28.91
N ARG A 8 -14.10 -2.74 -29.20
CA ARG A 8 -13.40 -3.89 -28.60
C ARG A 8 -11.94 -3.97 -29.02
N GLU A 9 -11.63 -3.74 -30.30
CA GLU A 9 -10.23 -3.72 -30.77
C GLU A 9 -9.45 -2.49 -30.28
N ALA A 10 -10.12 -1.36 -30.07
CA ALA A 10 -9.51 -0.20 -29.42
C ALA A 10 -9.23 -0.49 -27.94
N TRP A 11 -10.19 -1.09 -27.22
CA TRP A 11 -10.02 -1.53 -25.84
C TRP A 11 -8.90 -2.56 -25.66
N CYS A 12 -8.83 -3.59 -26.50
CA CYS A 12 -7.76 -4.60 -26.40
C CYS A 12 -6.37 -4.00 -26.67
N ARG A 13 -6.24 -3.04 -27.61
CA ARG A 13 -4.97 -2.36 -27.87
C ARG A 13 -4.55 -1.44 -26.72
N ASP A 14 -5.50 -0.75 -26.11
CA ASP A 14 -5.29 0.08 -24.92
C ASP A 14 -4.89 -0.81 -23.72
N GLU A 15 -5.53 -1.97 -23.57
CA GLU A 15 -5.22 -2.94 -22.52
C GLU A 15 -3.81 -3.55 -22.64
N GLU A 16 -3.36 -3.90 -23.85
CA GLU A 16 -1.97 -4.34 -24.09
C GLU A 16 -0.94 -3.25 -23.79
N GLN A 17 -1.22 -1.99 -24.15
CA GLN A 17 -0.36 -0.86 -23.83
C GLN A 17 -0.35 -0.57 -22.32
N HIS A 18 -1.49 -0.69 -21.66
CA HIS A 18 -1.62 -0.56 -20.21
C HIS A 18 -0.95 -1.71 -19.44
N LEU A 19 -0.90 -2.91 -20.02
CA LEU A 19 -0.15 -4.05 -19.47
C LEU A 19 1.35 -3.83 -19.59
N HIS A 20 1.84 -3.32 -20.74
CA HIS A 20 3.24 -2.95 -20.92
C HIS A 20 3.66 -1.81 -19.97
N GLY A 21 2.84 -0.78 -19.81
CA GLY A 21 3.09 0.33 -18.87
C GLY A 21 3.07 -0.08 -17.40
N ARG A 22 2.47 -1.23 -17.07
CA ARG A 22 2.45 -1.82 -15.72
C ARG A 22 3.53 -2.88 -15.51
N TYR A 23 4.21 -3.35 -16.55
CA TYR A 23 5.22 -4.39 -16.40
C TYR A 23 6.45 -3.86 -15.66
N LYS A 24 6.83 -4.55 -14.58
CA LYS A 24 8.05 -4.29 -13.81
C LYS A 24 8.76 -5.62 -13.63
N ALA A 25 9.97 -5.72 -14.14
CA ALA A 25 10.84 -6.86 -13.88
C ALA A 25 11.37 -6.77 -12.44
N PHE A 26 11.35 -7.89 -11.72
CA PHE A 26 11.91 -7.99 -10.37
C PHE A 26 12.37 -9.43 -10.10
N ASN A 27 13.30 -9.59 -9.16
CA ASN A 27 13.85 -10.88 -8.77
C ASN A 27 12.93 -11.56 -7.74
N VAL A 28 12.22 -12.59 -8.21
CA VAL A 28 11.27 -13.37 -7.40
C VAL A 28 11.97 -14.12 -6.26
N THR A 29 13.14 -14.71 -6.52
CA THR A 29 13.90 -15.47 -5.52
C THR A 29 14.37 -14.57 -4.38
N GLU A 30 14.87 -13.37 -4.71
CA GLU A 30 15.27 -12.40 -3.69
C GLU A 30 14.07 -11.86 -2.89
N LEU A 31 12.92 -11.66 -3.53
CA LEU A 31 11.69 -11.28 -2.82
C LEU A 31 11.27 -12.36 -1.81
N GLN A 32 11.32 -13.63 -2.21
CA GLN A 32 11.04 -14.77 -1.33
C GLN A 32 12.02 -14.86 -0.16
N ASN A 33 13.32 -14.68 -0.42
CA ASN A 33 14.37 -14.68 0.60
C ASN A 33 14.16 -13.55 1.61
N LEU A 34 13.84 -12.34 1.14
CA LEU A 34 13.58 -11.20 2.01
C LEU A 34 12.31 -11.39 2.83
N ALA A 35 11.26 -11.96 2.26
CA ALA A 35 10.02 -12.27 2.99
C ALA A 35 10.25 -13.28 4.12
N ALA A 36 10.98 -14.37 3.86
CA ALA A 36 11.32 -15.34 4.90
C ALA A 36 12.15 -14.69 6.02
N LYS A 37 13.19 -13.93 5.67
CA LYS A 37 14.02 -13.20 6.63
C LYS A 37 13.24 -12.17 7.44
N ALA A 38 12.27 -11.48 6.83
CA ALA A 38 11.48 -10.45 7.49
C ALA A 38 10.66 -10.97 8.68
N ILE A 39 10.27 -12.25 8.65
CA ILE A 39 9.54 -12.89 9.74
C ILE A 39 10.35 -13.96 10.49
N GLY A 40 11.68 -13.96 10.31
CA GLY A 40 12.61 -14.86 11.01
C GLY A 40 12.47 -16.34 10.62
N ALA A 41 12.09 -16.64 9.39
CA ALA A 41 11.93 -18.00 8.87
C ALA A 41 13.05 -18.38 7.88
N ASP A 42 13.29 -19.68 7.73
CA ASP A 42 14.37 -20.20 6.88
C ASP A 42 14.06 -20.13 5.38
N ARG A 43 12.80 -20.36 4.99
CA ARG A 43 12.40 -20.38 3.57
C ARG A 43 10.95 -19.99 3.32
N CYS A 44 10.73 -19.40 2.15
CA CYS A 44 9.42 -19.28 1.53
C CYS A 44 9.08 -20.58 0.78
N VAL A 45 7.86 -21.06 0.92
CA VAL A 45 7.35 -22.29 0.30
C VAL A 45 6.80 -22.01 -1.09
N SER A 46 6.02 -20.96 -1.24
CA SER A 46 5.44 -20.57 -2.52
C SER A 46 5.13 -19.08 -2.58
N ILE A 47 5.05 -18.56 -3.80
CA ILE A 47 4.60 -17.22 -4.11
C ILE A 47 3.47 -17.32 -5.14
N THR A 48 2.36 -16.64 -4.86
CA THR A 48 1.20 -16.59 -5.74
C THR A 48 0.80 -15.14 -5.93
N LYS A 49 0.54 -14.73 -7.18
CA LYS A 49 -0.01 -13.40 -7.44
C LYS A 49 -1.48 -13.37 -7.00
N LEU A 50 -1.79 -12.60 -5.97
CA LEU A 50 -3.12 -12.51 -5.38
C LEU A 50 -4.00 -11.54 -6.18
N ALA A 51 -3.46 -10.38 -6.51
CA ALA A 51 -4.17 -9.34 -7.24
C ALA A 51 -3.20 -8.45 -8.00
N GLU A 52 -3.68 -7.82 -9.06
CA GLU A 52 -3.02 -6.68 -9.68
C GLU A 52 -4.04 -5.56 -9.84
N GLY A 53 -3.84 -4.48 -9.08
CA GLY A 53 -4.59 -3.24 -9.26
C GLY A 53 -3.96 -2.35 -10.33
N GLY A 54 -4.47 -1.13 -10.45
CA GLY A 54 -3.90 -0.11 -11.33
C GLY A 54 -2.46 0.26 -10.96
N PHE A 55 -2.14 0.26 -9.66
CA PHE A 55 -0.90 0.86 -9.13
C PHE A 55 0.05 -0.13 -8.46
N ASN A 56 -0.41 -1.32 -8.07
CA ASN A 56 0.40 -2.30 -7.36
C ASN A 56 0.05 -3.73 -7.81
N LYS A 57 1.06 -4.58 -7.87
CA LYS A 57 0.92 -6.04 -7.85
C LYS A 57 1.04 -6.52 -6.41
N VAL A 58 0.13 -7.40 -6.00
CA VAL A 58 0.13 -8.00 -4.67
C VAL A 58 0.38 -9.49 -4.80
N PHE A 59 1.39 -9.97 -4.10
CA PHE A 59 1.77 -11.37 -4.03
C PHE A 59 1.51 -11.89 -2.64
N HIS A 60 0.90 -13.06 -2.56
CA HIS A 60 0.79 -13.86 -1.35
C HIS A 60 1.99 -14.80 -1.28
N LEU A 61 2.71 -14.76 -0.15
CA LEU A 61 3.87 -15.62 0.08
C LEU A 61 3.57 -16.54 1.25
N LEU A 62 3.54 -17.84 0.97
CA LEU A 62 3.45 -18.86 2.00
C LEU A 62 4.86 -19.13 2.54
N ILE A 63 5.03 -18.97 3.84
CA ILE A 63 6.27 -19.22 4.56
C ILE A 63 6.18 -20.56 5.28
N HIS A 64 7.33 -21.19 5.52
CA HIS A 64 7.42 -22.40 6.34
C HIS A 64 6.68 -22.18 7.69
N ASP A 65 6.03 -23.23 8.21
CA ASP A 65 5.18 -23.19 9.42
C ASP A 65 3.84 -22.44 9.30
N ARG A 66 3.26 -22.41 8.09
CA ARG A 66 1.91 -21.87 7.80
C ARG A 66 1.73 -20.37 8.08
N LYS A 67 2.82 -19.63 8.24
CA LYS A 67 2.77 -18.17 8.23
C LYS A 67 2.66 -17.67 6.79
N SER A 68 1.99 -16.56 6.59
CA SER A 68 1.86 -15.93 5.29
C SER A 68 2.09 -14.43 5.40
N VAL A 69 2.61 -13.86 4.32
CA VAL A 69 2.85 -12.43 4.21
C VAL A 69 2.40 -11.95 2.84
N LEU A 70 2.07 -10.66 2.75
CA LEU A 70 1.79 -10.00 1.50
C LEU A 70 3.02 -9.20 1.06
N ALA A 71 3.42 -9.37 -0.20
CA ALA A 71 4.40 -8.51 -0.85
C ALA A 71 3.72 -7.64 -1.90
N ARG A 72 3.94 -6.34 -1.84
CA ARG A 72 3.42 -5.36 -2.79
C ARG A 72 4.55 -4.81 -3.62
N ILE A 73 4.39 -4.82 -4.94
CA ILE A 73 5.32 -4.25 -5.92
C ILE A 73 4.61 -3.12 -6.66
N PRO A 74 5.07 -1.87 -6.54
CA PRO A 74 4.53 -0.76 -7.31
C PRO A 74 4.67 -0.97 -8.81
N ASN A 75 3.63 -0.61 -9.55
CA ASN A 75 3.68 -0.55 -11.00
C ASN A 75 4.44 0.72 -11.43
N PRO A 76 5.12 0.73 -12.59
CA PRO A 76 5.83 1.91 -13.08
C PRO A 76 4.91 3.12 -13.25
N ASN A 77 3.64 2.87 -13.54
CA ASN A 77 2.59 3.88 -13.66
C ASN A 77 1.98 4.30 -12.32
N ALA A 78 2.60 4.04 -11.16
CA ALA A 78 2.09 4.48 -9.85
C ALA A 78 2.48 5.94 -9.50
N GLY A 79 3.43 6.53 -10.23
CA GLY A 79 4.04 7.82 -9.90
C GLY A 79 5.49 7.62 -9.46
N PRO A 80 6.14 8.64 -8.91
CA PRO A 80 7.51 8.49 -8.39
C PRO A 80 7.53 7.39 -7.34
N SER A 81 8.29 6.32 -7.62
CA SER A 81 8.25 5.08 -6.84
C SER A 81 8.69 5.27 -5.39
N PHE A 82 9.64 6.18 -5.18
CA PHE A 82 10.09 6.54 -3.84
C PHE A 82 8.97 7.16 -3.01
N TYR A 83 8.34 8.22 -3.51
CA TYR A 83 7.32 8.96 -2.75
C TYR A 83 6.07 8.11 -2.48
N THR A 84 5.62 7.35 -3.47
CA THR A 84 4.46 6.47 -3.33
C THR A 84 4.70 5.38 -2.28
N THR A 85 5.85 4.70 -2.34
CA THR A 85 6.18 3.63 -1.38
C THR A 85 6.44 4.20 0.01
N ALA A 86 7.26 5.23 0.14
CA ALA A 86 7.63 5.79 1.44
C ALA A 86 6.42 6.36 2.18
N SER A 87 5.51 7.06 1.47
CA SER A 87 4.33 7.61 2.11
C SER A 87 3.31 6.56 2.54
N GLU A 88 3.15 5.51 1.74
CA GLU A 88 2.28 4.39 2.11
C GLU A 88 2.81 3.66 3.35
N VAL A 89 4.13 3.45 3.41
CA VAL A 89 4.78 2.78 4.53
C VAL A 89 4.66 3.61 5.81
N ALA A 90 4.83 4.93 5.72
CA ALA A 90 4.67 5.82 6.87
C ALA A 90 3.26 5.76 7.49
N ILE A 91 2.23 5.57 6.66
CA ILE A 91 0.83 5.43 7.12
C ILE A 91 0.57 4.06 7.74
N MET A 92 1.19 3.01 7.21
CA MET A 92 0.90 1.61 7.55
C MET A 92 1.96 0.97 8.46
N GLU A 93 2.81 1.77 9.12
CA GLU A 93 4.00 1.32 9.85
C GLU A 93 3.80 0.04 10.69
N PHE A 94 2.70 -0.04 11.45
CA PHE A 94 2.45 -1.13 12.40
C PHE A 94 2.28 -2.52 11.76
N VAL A 95 1.96 -2.59 10.48
CA VAL A 95 1.72 -3.88 9.78
C VAL A 95 2.85 -4.25 8.82
N ILE A 96 3.95 -3.48 8.80
CA ILE A 96 5.04 -3.65 7.85
C ILE A 96 6.20 -4.41 8.51
N PHE A 97 6.63 -5.49 7.85
CA PHE A 97 7.80 -6.25 8.28
C PHE A 97 9.08 -5.73 7.62
N ARG A 98 9.02 -5.37 6.34
CA ARG A 98 10.18 -4.90 5.57
C ARG A 98 9.73 -4.16 4.33
N TRP A 99 10.48 -3.16 3.87
CA TRP A 99 10.17 -2.44 2.64
C TRP A 99 11.45 -1.84 2.03
N SER A 100 11.34 -1.43 0.77
CA SER A 100 12.33 -0.59 0.09
C SER A 100 11.63 0.30 -0.92
N ALA A 101 11.88 1.61 -0.85
CA ALA A 101 11.36 2.60 -1.78
C ALA A 101 12.29 2.88 -2.97
N THR A 102 13.36 2.10 -3.13
CA THR A 102 14.28 2.24 -4.27
C THR A 102 14.51 0.89 -4.94
N ALA A 103 14.80 0.89 -6.23
CA ALA A 103 15.17 -0.33 -6.96
C ALA A 103 16.62 -0.80 -6.68
N GLN A 104 17.42 0.00 -5.95
CA GLN A 104 18.78 -0.36 -5.53
C GLN A 104 18.77 -1.35 -4.36
N ASN A 105 18.16 -2.52 -4.60
CA ASN A 105 18.11 -3.63 -3.67
C ASN A 105 18.09 -4.96 -4.46
N PRO A 106 18.31 -6.13 -3.82
CA PRO A 106 18.40 -7.41 -4.52
C PRO A 106 17.15 -7.82 -5.33
N VAL A 107 15.97 -7.30 -4.98
CA VAL A 107 14.72 -7.52 -5.73
C VAL A 107 14.74 -6.76 -7.06
N GLY A 108 15.53 -5.70 -7.18
CA GLY A 108 15.57 -4.83 -8.37
C GLY A 108 14.31 -3.96 -8.54
N SER A 109 13.49 -3.87 -7.48
CA SER A 109 12.25 -3.10 -7.48
C SER A 109 11.94 -2.64 -6.06
N GLU A 110 11.17 -1.57 -5.97
CA GLU A 110 10.48 -1.16 -4.76
C GLU A 110 9.55 -2.28 -4.29
N TYR A 111 9.44 -2.45 -2.98
CA TYR A 111 8.58 -3.46 -2.40
C TYR A 111 8.13 -3.09 -0.98
N ILE A 112 6.99 -3.65 -0.58
CA ILE A 112 6.50 -3.64 0.81
C ILE A 112 6.14 -5.07 1.17
N ILE A 113 6.74 -5.61 2.23
CA ILE A 113 6.40 -6.90 2.85
C ILE A 113 5.68 -6.60 4.16
N MET A 114 4.45 -7.09 4.27
CA MET A 114 3.54 -6.76 5.36
C MET A 114 2.70 -7.97 5.80
N GLU A 115 2.06 -7.83 6.95
CA GLU A 115 1.13 -8.82 7.49
C GLU A 115 -0.07 -9.04 6.55
N GLU A 116 -0.50 -10.30 6.43
CA GLU A 116 -1.76 -10.64 5.77
C GLU A 116 -2.94 -10.35 6.71
N ALA A 117 -3.86 -9.49 6.28
CA ALA A 117 -5.09 -9.25 7.01
C ALA A 117 -5.97 -10.51 7.01
N THR A 118 -6.36 -10.96 8.19
CA THR A 118 -7.29 -12.09 8.32
C THR A 118 -8.72 -11.66 8.04
N GLY A 119 -9.47 -12.50 7.33
CA GLY A 119 -10.91 -12.30 7.06
C GLY A 119 -11.27 -12.36 5.58
N SER A 120 -12.50 -11.97 5.28
CA SER A 120 -13.05 -11.95 3.92
C SER A 120 -13.19 -10.52 3.43
N GLN A 121 -12.92 -10.29 2.15
CA GLN A 121 -13.14 -8.99 1.52
C GLN A 121 -14.62 -8.63 1.59
N LEU A 122 -14.95 -7.45 2.14
CA LEU A 122 -16.34 -7.05 2.36
C LEU A 122 -17.18 -7.14 1.08
N GLY A 123 -16.62 -6.73 -0.07
CA GLY A 123 -17.31 -6.78 -1.36
C GLY A 123 -17.71 -8.17 -1.83
N THR A 124 -17.04 -9.24 -1.39
CA THR A 124 -17.37 -10.62 -1.82
C THR A 124 -18.52 -11.22 -1.03
N VAL A 125 -18.75 -10.73 0.19
CA VAL A 125 -19.79 -11.23 1.11
C VAL A 125 -20.94 -10.25 1.28
N TRP A 126 -20.80 -9.02 0.77
CA TRP A 126 -21.75 -7.93 1.02
C TRP A 126 -23.18 -8.29 0.65
N ASP A 127 -23.42 -8.86 -0.52
CA ASP A 127 -24.78 -9.11 -1.01
C ASP A 127 -25.52 -10.18 -0.19
N GLU A 128 -24.78 -11.11 0.40
CA GLU A 128 -25.29 -12.20 1.23
C GLU A 128 -25.54 -11.80 2.70
N MET A 129 -25.07 -10.62 3.12
CA MET A 129 -25.21 -10.14 4.50
C MET A 129 -26.62 -9.62 4.82
N THR A 130 -27.04 -9.82 6.07
CA THR A 130 -28.29 -9.25 6.58
C THR A 130 -28.21 -7.72 6.68
N PRO A 131 -29.35 -7.00 6.57
CA PRO A 131 -29.39 -5.54 6.71
C PRO A 131 -28.79 -5.04 8.04
N ASP A 132 -29.04 -5.74 9.15
CA ASP A 132 -28.49 -5.37 10.46
C ASP A 132 -26.96 -5.46 10.50
N LEU A 133 -26.38 -6.48 9.87
CA LEU A 133 -24.93 -6.62 9.77
C LEU A 133 -24.32 -5.53 8.89
N LYS A 134 -24.96 -5.20 7.76
CA LYS A 134 -24.54 -4.08 6.89
C LYS A 134 -24.54 -2.76 7.67
N LEU A 135 -25.61 -2.49 8.42
CA LEU A 135 -25.71 -1.28 9.25
C LEU A 135 -24.61 -1.22 10.31
N LYS A 136 -24.30 -2.35 10.96
CA LYS A 136 -23.21 -2.42 11.93
C LYS A 136 -21.86 -2.09 11.29
N ILE A 137 -21.52 -2.74 10.16
CA ILE A 137 -20.28 -2.50 9.43
C ILE A 137 -20.17 -1.04 8.98
N MET A 138 -21.26 -0.45 8.49
CA MET A 138 -21.28 0.96 8.09
C MET A 138 -20.99 1.90 9.27
N ARG A 139 -21.52 1.62 10.47
CA ARG A 139 -21.19 2.39 11.68
C ARG A 139 -19.72 2.27 12.05
N ASP A 140 -19.15 1.08 11.94
CA ASP A 140 -17.73 0.85 12.23
C ASP A 140 -16.82 1.62 11.25
N VAL A 141 -17.15 1.59 9.94
CA VAL A 141 -16.45 2.39 8.91
C VAL A 141 -16.53 3.88 9.20
N VAL A 142 -17.72 4.39 9.54
CA VAL A 142 -17.90 5.81 9.91
C VAL A 142 -17.09 6.16 11.15
N SER A 143 -17.04 5.27 12.15
CA SER A 143 -16.25 5.46 13.37
C SER A 143 -14.76 5.59 13.05
N ILE A 144 -14.22 4.71 12.21
CA ILE A 144 -12.81 4.76 11.77
C ILE A 144 -12.53 6.06 11.02
N LYS A 145 -13.37 6.41 10.04
CA LYS A 145 -13.21 7.64 9.25
C LYS A 145 -13.26 8.88 10.13
N THR A 146 -14.17 8.93 11.10
CA THR A 146 -14.30 10.05 12.04
C THR A 146 -13.04 10.21 12.89
N LYS A 147 -12.45 9.10 13.37
CA LYS A 147 -11.19 9.15 14.12
C LYS A 147 -10.04 9.66 13.26
N MET A 148 -9.91 9.17 12.02
CA MET A 148 -8.88 9.65 11.09
C MET A 148 -9.01 11.15 10.81
N LEU A 149 -10.24 11.64 10.62
CA LEU A 149 -10.51 13.05 10.34
C LEU A 149 -10.42 13.98 11.56
N SER A 150 -10.46 13.43 12.78
CA SER A 150 -10.27 14.24 14.00
C SER A 150 -8.85 14.77 14.18
N ILE A 151 -7.88 14.22 13.43
CA ILE A 151 -6.49 14.69 13.43
C ILE A 151 -6.32 15.65 12.25
N SER A 152 -5.89 16.87 12.54
CA SER A 152 -5.60 17.88 11.52
C SER A 152 -4.14 18.30 11.60
N PHE A 153 -3.49 18.36 10.45
CA PHE A 153 -2.10 18.79 10.32
C PHE A 153 -2.00 20.23 9.83
N SER A 154 -0.85 20.88 10.08
CA SER A 154 -0.60 22.26 9.64
C SER A 154 -0.27 22.44 8.17
N HIS A 155 0.03 21.36 7.46
CA HIS A 155 0.41 21.38 6.06
C HIS A 155 -0.36 20.32 5.29
N TYR A 156 -0.54 20.57 3.99
CA TYR A 156 -1.09 19.63 3.04
C TYR A 156 0.04 18.88 2.33
N GLY A 157 -0.15 17.59 2.09
CA GLY A 157 0.82 16.74 1.42
C GLY A 157 0.71 15.29 1.87
N SER A 158 1.70 14.49 1.49
CA SER A 158 1.83 13.10 1.93
C SER A 158 2.69 13.01 3.19
N ILE A 159 2.39 12.02 4.04
CA ILE A 159 3.13 11.74 5.27
C ILE A 159 4.33 10.85 4.92
N TYR A 160 5.51 11.16 5.45
CA TYR A 160 6.74 10.37 5.29
C TYR A 160 7.41 10.17 6.66
N PHE A 161 8.37 9.25 6.77
CA PHE A 161 9.21 9.23 7.98
C PHE A 161 10.16 10.43 7.98
N ALA A 162 10.45 10.97 9.16
CA ALA A 162 11.37 12.09 9.30
C ALA A 162 12.80 11.77 8.84
N ASN A 163 13.16 10.49 8.82
CA ASN A 163 14.46 10.01 8.34
C ASN A 163 14.50 9.79 6.82
N ASP A 164 13.34 9.80 6.15
CA ASP A 164 13.31 9.76 4.70
C ASP A 164 13.81 11.12 4.20
N LEU A 165 14.87 11.13 3.38
CA LEU A 165 15.47 12.35 2.83
C LEU A 165 14.57 12.97 1.73
N VAL A 166 13.35 13.36 2.11
CA VAL A 166 12.33 13.92 1.24
C VAL A 166 12.59 15.41 1.07
N ASP A 167 12.83 15.84 -0.18
CA ASP A 167 13.02 17.25 -0.49
C ASP A 167 11.79 18.08 -0.09
N ARG A 168 12.05 19.26 0.51
CA ARG A 168 11.04 20.22 0.99
C ARG A 168 10.03 19.68 2.01
N ALA A 169 10.33 18.56 2.67
CA ALA A 169 9.47 18.05 3.73
C ALA A 169 9.58 18.91 5.00
N VAL A 170 8.45 19.11 5.68
CA VAL A 170 8.36 19.83 6.94
C VAL A 170 7.93 18.89 8.06
N PRO A 171 8.39 19.07 9.31
CA PRO A 171 7.90 18.28 10.44
C PRO A 171 6.39 18.33 10.56
N THR A 172 5.75 17.19 10.82
CA THR A 172 4.31 17.14 11.07
C THR A 172 3.97 17.96 12.32
N GLN A 173 2.92 18.79 12.26
CA GLN A 173 2.40 19.47 13.44
C GLN A 173 0.89 19.26 13.50
N ILE A 174 0.42 18.64 14.58
CA ILE A 174 -1.00 18.41 14.82
C ILE A 174 -1.63 19.68 15.41
N ILE A 175 -2.55 20.27 14.67
CA ILE A 175 -3.29 21.47 15.08
C ILE A 175 -4.51 21.10 15.95
N SER A 176 -5.12 19.95 15.71
CA SER A 176 -6.30 19.52 16.47
C SER A 176 -6.02 19.27 17.96
N ASP A 177 -7.09 19.12 18.73
CA ASP A 177 -6.99 18.82 20.16
C ASP A 177 -6.47 17.39 20.35
N ALA A 178 -5.20 17.30 20.70
CA ALA A 178 -4.48 16.04 20.90
C ALA A 178 -3.47 16.23 22.04
N PRO A 179 -3.16 15.17 22.81
CA PRO A 179 -2.18 15.25 23.90
C PRO A 179 -0.83 15.78 23.41
N THR A 180 -0.20 16.69 24.16
CA THR A 180 1.10 17.29 23.80
C THR A 180 2.16 16.24 23.50
N GLU A 181 2.19 15.15 24.27
CA GLU A 181 3.10 14.03 24.06
C GLU A 181 2.92 13.37 22.68
N LEU A 182 1.66 13.20 22.23
CA LEU A 182 1.38 12.68 20.89
C LEU A 182 1.85 13.64 19.80
N LYS A 183 1.66 14.95 20.00
CA LYS A 183 2.15 15.98 19.05
C LYS A 183 3.68 15.94 18.92
N ASP A 184 4.39 15.79 20.04
CA ASP A 184 5.84 15.69 20.08
C ASP A 184 6.34 14.39 19.44
N GLN A 185 5.67 13.26 19.69
CA GLN A 185 6.04 11.98 19.07
C GLN A 185 5.84 12.02 17.55
N VAL A 186 4.70 12.54 17.09
CA VAL A 186 4.36 12.61 15.67
C VAL A 186 5.33 13.55 14.93
N SER A 187 5.59 14.75 15.47
CA SER A 187 6.51 15.72 14.85
C SER A 187 7.95 15.24 14.71
N LYS A 188 8.44 14.41 15.65
CA LYS A 188 9.77 13.79 15.59
C LYS A 188 9.83 12.62 14.61
N LYS A 189 8.72 11.91 14.44
CA LYS A 189 8.68 10.66 13.68
C LYS A 189 8.32 10.86 12.22
N PHE A 190 7.46 11.83 11.93
CA PHE A 190 6.86 12.00 10.62
C PHE A 190 7.02 13.43 10.10
N THR A 191 7.15 13.54 8.78
CA THR A 191 7.19 14.80 8.03
C THR A 191 6.06 14.82 6.99
N ILE A 192 5.68 16.01 6.55
CA ILE A 192 4.77 16.24 5.43
C ILE A 192 5.60 16.77 4.26
N GLY A 193 5.58 16.05 3.15
CA GLY A 193 6.30 16.39 1.93
C GLY A 193 5.39 16.51 0.72
N PRO A 194 5.95 16.49 -0.50
CA PRO A 194 5.19 16.53 -1.74
C PRO A 194 4.07 15.49 -1.76
N THR A 195 2.92 15.86 -2.34
CA THR A 195 1.80 14.93 -2.52
C THR A 195 2.17 13.84 -3.53
N VAL A 196 1.72 12.63 -3.28
CA VAL A 196 1.76 11.52 -4.25
C VAL A 196 0.55 11.51 -5.18
N ASP A 197 -0.41 12.40 -4.92
CA ASP A 197 -1.54 12.63 -5.80
C ASP A 197 -1.06 13.15 -7.16
N ARG A 198 -1.70 12.67 -8.22
CA ARG A 198 -1.31 12.93 -9.62
C ARG A 198 -2.03 14.11 -10.23
N ASP A 199 -3.11 14.55 -9.59
CA ASP A 199 -3.91 15.69 -10.03
C ASP A 199 -3.28 17.05 -9.63
N PHE A 200 -2.12 17.02 -8.94
CA PHE A 200 -1.41 18.18 -8.39
C PHE A 200 0.03 18.30 -8.88
#